data_AF-A0A7T8QSE8-F1
#
_entry.id   AF-A0A7T8QSE8-F1
#
_cell.length_a   1.000
_cell.length_b   1.000
_cell.length_c   1.000
_cell.angle_alpha   90.00
_cell.angle_beta   90.00
_cell.angle_gamma   90.00
#
_symmetry.space_group_name_H-M   'P 1'
#
loop_
_entity.id
_entity.type
_entity.pdbx_description
1 polymer ?
#
loop_
_entity_poly.entity_id
_entity_poly.type
_entity_poly.pdbx_seq_one_letter_code
_entity_poly.pdbx_strand_id
1 'polypeptide(L)' 'MDTLKIRDVIPKFGGSSDVSVWIKQVDIAKDLLGLDDLSRIIPLFLEGNAFAVYDQLSEEGRRMKL' A
#
# COMPACT_ATOMS: atom_id res chain seq x y z
N MET A 1 -17.59 19.83 0.68
CA MET A 1 -17.18 18.48 1.09
C MET A 1 -15.70 18.39 0.81
N ASP A 2 -14.88 18.27 1.85
CA ASP A 2 -13.45 18.04 1.67
C ASP A 2 -13.25 16.71 0.94
N THR A 3 -12.46 16.72 -0.13
CA THR A 3 -12.14 15.51 -0.88
C THR A 3 -11.18 14.67 -0.05
N LEU A 4 -11.63 13.51 0.40
CA LEU A 4 -10.79 12.52 1.08
C LEU A 4 -9.66 12.10 0.13
N LYS A 5 -8.39 12.22 0.54
CA LYS A 5 -7.25 11.78 -0.26
C LYS A 5 -6.74 10.44 0.26
N ILE A 6 -6.21 9.62 -0.64
CA ILE A 6 -5.65 8.30 -0.29
C ILE A 6 -4.58 8.34 0.82
N ARG A 7 -3.76 9.39 0.86
CA ARG A 7 -2.76 9.61 1.90
C ARG A 7 -3.33 9.91 3.28
N ASP A 8 -4.60 10.29 3.36
CA ASP A 8 -5.30 10.57 4.61
C ASP A 8 -5.88 9.26 5.20
N VAL A 9 -5.85 8.16 4.44
CA VAL A 9 -6.46 6.86 4.80
C VAL A 9 -5.42 5.74 4.91
N ILE A 10 -4.40 5.73 4.05
CA ILE A 10 -3.34 4.72 4.06
C ILE A 10 -2.06 5.31 4.68
N PRO A 11 -1.61 4.84 5.85
CA PRO A 11 -0.33 5.25 6.42
C PRO A 11 0.85 4.59 5.69
N LYS A 12 2.05 5.14 5.87
CA LYS A 12 3.28 4.49 5.41
C LYS A 12 3.58 3.22 6.20
N PHE A 13 4.21 2.25 5.56
CA PHE A 13 4.64 1.00 6.17
C PHE A 13 6.14 0.78 6.00
N GLY A 14 6.85 0.80 7.13
CA GLY A 14 8.28 0.53 7.21
C GLY A 14 8.64 -0.84 7.79
N GLY A 15 7.66 -1.66 8.15
CA GLY A 15 7.88 -3.00 8.74
C GLY A 15 7.95 -3.07 10.28
N SER A 16 7.81 -1.94 10.98
CA SER A 16 7.82 -1.89 12.45
C SER A 16 6.43 -2.05 13.09
N SER A 17 5.36 -1.81 12.33
CA SER A 17 3.97 -1.96 12.76
C SER A 17 3.39 -3.32 12.35
N ASP A 18 2.25 -3.69 12.92
CA ASP A 18 1.52 -4.89 12.50
C ASP A 18 1.06 -4.77 11.04
N VAL A 19 1.60 -5.64 10.18
CA VAL A 19 1.30 -5.69 8.75
C VAL A 19 -0.18 -6.00 8.48
N SER A 20 -0.84 -6.77 9.35
CA SER A 20 -2.25 -7.15 9.19
C SER A 20 -3.18 -5.96 9.35
N VAL A 21 -2.87 -5.09 10.31
CA VAL A 21 -3.60 -3.83 10.52
C VAL A 21 -3.40 -2.91 9.32
N TRP A 22 -2.17 -2.82 8.82
CA TRP A 22 -1.86 -2.00 7.66
C TRP A 22 -2.58 -2.48 6.39
N ILE A 23 -2.59 -3.79 6.11
CA ILE A 23 -3.33 -4.38 4.99
C ILE A 23 -4.82 -4.03 5.09
N LYS A 24 -5.42 -4.16 6.28
CA LYS A 24 -6.82 -3.80 6.49
C LYS A 24 -7.12 -2.32 6.19
N GLN A 25 -6.19 -1.42 6.49
CA GLN A 25 -6.33 0.00 6.15
C GLN A 25 -6.27 0.23 4.63
N VAL A 26 -5.38 -0.48 3.93
CA VAL A 26 -5.29 -0.45 2.46
C VAL A 26 -6.58 -0.96 1.82
N ASP A 27 -7.14 -2.07 2.31
CA ASP A 27 -8.41 -2.63 1.82
C ASP A 27 -9.59 -1.66 2.02
N ILE A 28 -9.69 -1.02 3.18
CA ILE A 28 -10.73 -0.01 3.42
C ILE A 28 -10.57 1.18 2.48
N ALA A 29 -9.33 1.65 2.26
CA ALA A 29 -9.07 2.75 1.33
C ALA A 29 -9.40 2.39 -0.12
N LYS A 30 -9.20 1.11 -0.51
CA LYS A 30 -9.60 0.57 -1.81
C LYS A 30 -11.07 0.83 -2.09
N ASP A 31 -11.92 0.43 -1.14
CA ASP A 31 -13.38 0.52 -1.28
C ASP A 31 -13.86 1.97 -1.21
N LEU A 32 -13.30 2.78 -0.32
CA LEU A 32 -13.68 4.18 -0.15
C LEU A 32 -13.33 5.07 -1.36
N LEU A 33 -12.29 4.71 -2.11
CA LEU A 33 -11.74 5.53 -3.19
C LEU A 33 -11.93 4.90 -4.58
N GLY A 34 -12.55 3.73 -4.68
CA GLY A 34 -12.82 3.05 -5.95
C GLY A 34 -11.54 2.61 -6.66
N LEU A 35 -10.57 2.05 -5.93
CA LEU A 35 -9.28 1.65 -6.48
C LEU A 35 -9.31 0.16 -6.85
N ASP A 36 -9.20 -0.17 -8.13
CA ASP A 36 -9.32 -1.57 -8.56
C ASP A 36 -8.02 -2.38 -8.40
N ASP A 37 -6.86 -1.72 -8.55
CA ASP A 37 -5.54 -2.37 -8.58
C ASP A 37 -4.62 -1.85 -7.46
N LEU A 38 -4.60 -2.58 -6.34
CA LEU A 38 -3.74 -2.26 -5.19
C LEU A 38 -2.24 -2.45 -5.47
N SER A 39 -1.86 -3.28 -6.45
CA SER A 39 -0.45 -3.58 -6.73
C SER A 39 0.34 -2.36 -7.16
N ARG A 40 -0.34 -1.38 -7.78
CA ARG A 40 0.25 -0.09 -8.19
C ARG A 40 0.34 0.93 -7.06
N ILE A 41 -0.43 0.72 -5.99
CA ILE A 41 -0.63 1.69 -4.91
C ILE A 41 0.23 1.34 -3.71
N ILE A 42 0.26 0.06 -3.33
CA ILE A 42 1.07 -0.47 -2.22
C ILE A 42 2.51 0.09 -2.21
N PRO A 43 3.24 0.11 -3.35
CA PRO A 43 4.63 0.59 -3.35
C PRO A 43 4.76 2.06 -2.96
N LEU A 44 3.74 2.87 -3.26
CA LEU A 44 3.69 4.28 -2.90
C LEU A 44 3.57 4.49 -1.39
N PHE A 45 3.22 3.45 -0.63
CA PHE A 45 3.06 3.49 0.82
C PHE A 45 4.12 2.70 1.58
N LEU A 46 5.04 2.02 0.89
CA LEU A 46 6.19 1.42 1.54
C LEU A 46 7.26 2.47 1.83
N GLU A 47 8.00 2.28 2.91
CA GLU A 47 9.18 3.08 3.24
C GLU A 47 10.28 2.21 3.88
N GLY A 48 11.49 2.76 3.98
CA GLY A 48 12.62 2.08 4.60
C GLY A 48 12.85 0.68 4.04
N ASN A 49 13.00 -0.29 4.94
CA ASN A 49 13.30 -1.68 4.58
C ASN A 49 12.20 -2.34 3.75
N ALA A 50 10.93 -2.00 3.99
CA ALA A 50 9.82 -2.58 3.23
C ALA A 50 9.86 -2.13 1.76
N PHE A 51 10.19 -0.86 1.51
CA PHE A 51 10.40 -0.36 0.15
C PHE A 51 11.65 -0.95 -0.51
N ALA A 52 12.76 -1.05 0.23
CA ALA A 52 14.00 -1.63 -0.29
C ALA A 52 13.82 -3.08 -0.76
N VAL A 53 13.03 -3.89 -0.05
CA VAL A 53 12.70 -5.25 -0.48
C VAL A 53 11.84 -5.24 -1.74
N TYR A 54 10.84 -4.36 -1.81
CA TYR A 54 9.99 -4.24 -3.00
C TYR A 54 10.77 -3.81 -4.25
N ASP A 55 11.69 -2.86 -4.11
CA ASP A 55 12.51 -2.34 -5.22
C ASP A 55 13.47 -3.40 -5.79
N GLN A 56 13.89 -4.36 -4.96
CA GLN A 56 14.74 -5.48 -5.39
C GLN A 56 13.96 -6.56 -6.18
N LEU A 57 12.63 -6.51 -6.22
CA LEU A 57 11.82 -7.46 -6.98
C LEU A 57 11.91 -7.17 -8.48
N SER A 58 12.02 -8.23 -9.29
CA SER A 58 11.84 -8.12 -10.75
C SER A 58 10.48 -7.53 -11.08
N GLU A 59 10.28 -7.03 -12.31
CA GLU A 59 8.96 -6.52 -12.72
C GLU A 59 7.84 -7.57 -12.54
N GLU A 60 8.16 -8.84 -12.75
CA GLU A 60 7.24 -9.95 -12.49
C GLU A 60 6.98 -10.17 -10.99
N GLY A 61 7.99 -9.97 -10.13
CA GLY A 61 7.81 -9.99 -8.67
C GLY A 61 7.05 -8.78 -8.12
N ARG A 62 7.11 -7.64 -8.81
CA ARG A 62 6.39 -6.41 -8.45
C ARG A 62 4.89 -6.46 -8.78
N ARG A 63 4.47 -7.38 -9.66
CA ARG A 63 3.07 -7.75 -9.85
C ARG A 63 2.61 -8.64 -8.68
N MET A 64 2.43 -8.02 -7.51
CA MET A 64 1.87 -8.69 -6.35
C MET A 64 0.55 -9.38 -6.74
N LYS A 65 0.53 -10.71 -6.71
CA LYS A 65 -0.71 -11.49 -6.67
C LYS A 65 -1.15 -11.54 -5.21
N LEU A 66 -1.89 -10.52 -4.79
CA LEU A 66 -2.66 -10.56 -3.55
C LEU A 66 -3.94 -11.36 -3.78
#